data_AF-A0A1Z9M1X9-F1
#
_entry.id   AF-A0A1Z9M1X9-F1
#
_cell.length_a   1.000
_cell.length_b   1.000
_cell.length_c   1.000
_cell.angle_alpha   90.00
_cell.angle_beta   90.00
_cell.angle_gamma   90.00
#
_symmetry.space_group_name_H-M   'P 1'
#
loop_
_entity.id
_entity.type
_entity.pdbx_description
1 polymer ?
#
loop_
_entity_poly.entity_id
_entity_poly.type
_entity_poly.pdbx_seq_one_letter_code
_entity_poly.pdbx_strand_id
1 'polypeptide(L)'
;MTSVSLSESFKSIREINIEKNLVAPCCLGGTIHGHDDNTYTVGLKSLISELVQKNIDKKKLFKIYSNLYKPSSGIYQVDLPPVISSVDIGTLFRQIDRNMSDKEILSLFASIHGNHILSDPPSNIYGVWLIPLICFFIGFFIIVSLISKKTAK
;
A
#
# COMPACT_ATOMS: atom_id res chain seq x y z
N MET A 1 6.82 17.35 -40.40
CA MET A 1 7.49 16.45 -39.43
C MET A 1 7.31 17.04 -38.05
N THR A 2 6.25 16.63 -37.36
CA THR A 2 5.95 17.05 -35.99
C THR A 2 6.69 16.11 -35.05
N SER A 3 7.74 16.63 -34.39
CA SER A 3 8.42 15.93 -33.30
C SER A 3 7.48 15.86 -32.10
N VAL A 4 6.87 14.69 -31.90
CA VAL A 4 6.22 14.33 -30.64
C VAL A 4 7.30 14.33 -29.56
N SER A 5 7.19 15.22 -28.59
CA SER A 5 8.08 15.29 -27.43
C SER A 5 7.81 14.09 -26.52
N LEU A 6 8.50 12.98 -26.79
CA LEU A 6 8.64 11.81 -25.91
C LEU A 6 9.41 12.23 -24.64
N SER A 7 8.69 12.78 -23.68
CA SER A 7 9.16 12.96 -22.30
C SER A 7 8.32 12.19 -21.28
N GLU A 8 7.58 11.17 -21.74
CA GLU A 8 7.22 10.07 -20.85
C GLU A 8 8.52 9.38 -20.44
N SER A 9 8.99 9.65 -19.23
CA SER A 9 10.07 8.89 -18.63
C SER A 9 9.65 7.41 -18.63
N PHE A 10 10.27 6.61 -19.49
CA PHE A 10 9.97 5.18 -19.57
C PHE A 10 10.21 4.55 -18.20
N LYS A 11 9.13 4.28 -17.47
CA LYS A 11 9.22 3.53 -16.22
C LYS A 11 9.78 2.15 -16.53
N SER A 12 10.70 1.70 -15.71
CA SER A 12 11.23 0.34 -15.83
C SER A 12 10.15 -0.67 -15.50
N ILE A 13 10.23 -1.87 -16.10
CA ILE A 13 9.36 -3.01 -15.77
C ILE A 13 9.39 -3.28 -14.25
N ARG A 14 10.56 -3.08 -13.64
CA ARG A 14 10.78 -3.24 -12.21
C ARG A 14 9.97 -2.24 -11.36
N GLU A 15 9.97 -0.96 -11.73
CA GLU A 15 9.14 0.06 -11.08
C GLU A 15 7.66 -0.30 -11.20
N ILE A 16 7.20 -0.67 -12.40
CA ILE A 16 5.81 -1.07 -12.64
C ILE A 16 5.42 -2.27 -11.76
N ASN A 17 6.29 -3.27 -11.64
CA ASN A 17 6.02 -4.45 -10.81
C ASN A 17 5.89 -4.09 -9.34
N ILE A 18 6.75 -3.23 -8.81
CA ILE A 18 6.66 -2.77 -7.42
C ILE A 18 5.37 -1.97 -7.20
N GLU A 19 5.03 -1.06 -8.11
CA GLU A 19 3.78 -0.28 -8.03
C GLU A 19 2.52 -1.16 -8.06
N LYS A 20 2.53 -2.28 -8.79
CA LYS A 20 1.41 -3.24 -8.83
C LYS A 20 1.31 -4.09 -7.56
N ASN A 21 2.40 -4.25 -6.81
CA ASN A 21 2.40 -5.01 -5.56
C ASN A 21 2.01 -4.17 -4.34
N LEU A 22 1.73 -2.88 -4.56
CA LEU A 22 1.35 -1.94 -3.51
C LEU A 22 -0.04 -1.40 -3.76
N VAL A 23 -0.90 -1.42 -2.75
CA VAL A 23 -2.28 -0.92 -2.79
C VAL A 23 -2.27 0.60 -2.87
N ALA A 24 -3.18 1.17 -3.67
CA ALA A 24 -3.39 2.61 -3.70
C ALA A 24 -4.10 3.05 -2.40
N PRO A 25 -3.47 3.89 -1.57
CA PRO A 25 -3.97 4.15 -0.22
C PRO A 25 -5.14 5.14 -0.17
N CYS A 26 -5.38 5.89 -1.25
CA CYS A 26 -6.51 6.81 -1.36
C CYS A 26 -7.88 6.12 -1.34
N CYS A 27 -7.96 4.86 -1.80
CA CYS A 27 -9.24 4.18 -2.01
C CYS A 27 -9.30 2.76 -1.43
N LEU A 28 -8.20 2.27 -0.83
CA LEU A 28 -8.04 0.88 -0.35
C LEU A 28 -8.46 -0.19 -1.39
N GLY A 29 -8.44 0.18 -2.66
CA GLY A 29 -8.89 -0.60 -3.80
C GLY A 29 -8.05 -0.20 -5.01
N GLY A 30 -7.56 -1.21 -5.74
CA GLY A 30 -6.56 -0.99 -6.80
C GLY A 30 -5.13 -0.92 -6.28
N THR A 31 -4.19 -0.64 -7.18
CA THR A 31 -2.74 -0.62 -6.90
C THR A 31 -2.18 0.75 -7.22
N ILE A 32 -1.06 1.14 -6.59
CA ILE A 32 -0.36 2.41 -6.86
C ILE A 32 -0.22 2.62 -8.37
N HIS A 33 0.12 1.55 -9.11
CA HIS A 33 0.28 1.59 -10.56
C HIS A 33 -0.90 2.24 -11.30
N GLY A 34 -2.13 1.84 -10.95
CA GLY A 34 -3.36 2.26 -11.63
C GLY A 34 -3.91 3.62 -11.21
N HIS A 35 -3.23 4.34 -10.30
CA HIS A 35 -3.73 5.59 -9.73
C HIS A 35 -2.73 6.73 -9.92
N ASP A 36 -3.16 7.82 -10.56
CA ASP A 36 -2.41 9.08 -10.72
C ASP A 36 -3.26 10.30 -10.32
N ASP A 37 -4.40 10.03 -9.70
CA ASP A 37 -5.47 10.97 -9.37
C ASP A 37 -5.23 11.75 -8.07
N ASN A 38 -4.22 11.38 -7.29
CA ASN A 38 -3.91 12.02 -6.02
C ASN A 38 -2.41 12.22 -5.80
N THR A 39 -2.09 13.30 -5.07
CA THR A 39 -0.71 13.73 -4.80
C THR A 39 0.09 12.73 -3.99
N TYR A 40 -0.57 11.91 -3.17
CA TYR A 40 0.07 10.91 -2.34
C TYR A 40 0.56 9.72 -3.17
N THR A 41 -0.28 9.16 -4.04
CA THR A 41 0.11 8.10 -4.97
C THR A 41 1.23 8.57 -5.92
N VAL A 42 1.17 9.80 -6.40
CA VAL A 42 2.26 10.40 -7.21
C VAL A 42 3.56 10.50 -6.39
N GLY A 43 3.47 10.86 -5.11
CA GLY A 43 4.62 10.90 -4.21
C GLY A 43 5.21 9.52 -3.91
N LEU A 44 4.36 8.50 -3.72
CA LEU A 44 4.79 7.11 -3.59
C LEU A 44 5.47 6.59 -4.85
N LYS A 45 4.92 6.88 -6.04
CA LYS A 45 5.55 6.56 -7.33
C LYS A 45 6.93 7.21 -7.46
N SER A 46 7.06 8.47 -7.02
CA SER A 46 8.35 9.18 -7.01
C SER A 46 9.35 8.54 -6.05
N LEU A 47 8.89 8.07 -4.89
CA LEU A 47 9.71 7.36 -3.91
C LEU A 47 10.17 6.00 -4.46
N ILE A 48 9.27 5.23 -5.07
CA ILE A 48 9.58 3.94 -5.71
C ILE A 48 10.61 4.14 -6.82
N SER A 49 10.42 5.14 -7.68
CA SER A 49 11.37 5.40 -8.77
C SER A 49 12.77 5.72 -8.25
N GLU A 50 12.89 6.46 -7.15
CA GLU A 50 14.18 6.74 -6.54
C GLU A 50 14.82 5.50 -5.88
N LEU A 51 14.02 4.59 -5.31
CA LEU A 51 14.49 3.33 -4.71
C LEU A 51 14.92 2.28 -5.74
N VAL A 52 14.34 2.32 -6.95
CA VAL A 52 14.63 1.34 -8.02
C VAL A 52 15.87 1.74 -8.84
N GLN A 53 16.25 3.01 -8.82
CA GLN A 53 17.44 3.51 -9.52
C GLN A 53 18.72 2.82 -9.05
N LYS A 54 19.64 2.55 -9.99
CA LYS A 54 20.96 1.95 -9.70
C LYS A 54 21.84 2.78 -8.77
N ASN A 55 21.60 4.09 -8.68
CA ASN A 55 22.36 4.99 -7.83
C ASN A 55 21.39 5.88 -7.04
N ILE A 56 21.14 5.49 -5.79
CA ILE A 56 20.18 6.17 -4.92
C ILE A 56 20.77 7.49 -4.43
N ASP A 57 20.14 8.61 -4.78
CA ASP A 57 20.44 9.90 -4.15
C ASP A 57 19.69 9.98 -2.82
N LYS A 58 20.39 9.62 -1.73
CA LYS A 58 19.82 9.65 -0.37
C LYS A 58 19.26 11.02 0.03
N LYS A 59 19.83 12.13 -0.47
CA LYS A 59 19.32 13.49 -0.16
C LYS A 59 18.01 13.75 -0.87
N LYS A 60 17.92 13.39 -2.15
CA LYS A 60 16.69 13.50 -2.93
C LYS A 60 15.60 12.58 -2.37
N LEU A 61 15.95 11.34 -2.04
CA LEU A 61 15.06 10.37 -1.40
C LEU A 61 14.50 10.90 -0.08
N PHE A 62 15.36 11.46 0.78
CA PHE A 62 14.94 12.08 2.04
C PHE A 62 14.00 13.27 1.82
N LYS A 63 14.26 14.09 0.80
CA LYS A 63 13.37 15.21 0.42
C LYS A 63 12.01 14.73 -0.04
N ILE A 64 11.94 13.66 -0.86
CA ILE A 64 10.68 13.06 -1.31
C ILE A 64 9.92 12.51 -0.10
N TYR A 65 10.58 11.70 0.72
CA TYR A 65 9.98 11.11 1.92
C TYR A 65 9.45 12.19 2.88
N SER A 66 10.31 13.14 3.26
CA SER A 66 9.92 14.20 4.19
C SER A 66 8.74 15.01 3.67
N ASN A 67 8.66 15.27 2.36
CA ASN A 67 7.51 15.94 1.74
C ASN A 67 6.23 15.08 1.76
N LEU A 68 6.36 13.79 1.47
CA LEU A 68 5.23 12.84 1.45
C LEU A 68 4.61 12.66 2.84
N TYR A 69 5.44 12.68 3.88
CA TYR A 69 5.05 12.45 5.27
C TYR A 69 5.11 13.71 6.13
N LYS A 70 5.08 14.92 5.53
CA LYS A 70 5.01 16.14 6.35
C LYS A 70 3.77 16.06 7.23
N PRO A 71 3.89 16.26 8.55
CA PRO A 71 2.73 16.38 9.41
C PRO A 71 1.97 17.63 8.99
N SER A 72 0.91 17.44 8.20
CA SER A 72 -0.04 18.50 7.86
C SER A 72 -1.11 18.52 8.94
N SER A 73 -1.27 19.66 9.60
CA SER A 73 -2.21 19.90 10.70
C SER A 73 -3.67 20.04 10.19
N GLY A 74 -4.12 19.10 9.35
CA GLY A 74 -5.39 19.18 8.64
C GLY A 74 -6.22 17.89 8.72
N ILE A 75 -7.54 18.08 8.62
CA ILE A 75 -8.62 17.08 8.76
C ILE A 75 -8.60 16.01 7.64
N TYR A 76 -7.72 16.16 6.64
CA TYR A 76 -7.56 15.28 5.47
C TYR A 76 -6.47 14.21 5.67
N GLN A 77 -6.45 13.54 6.83
CA GLN A 77 -5.66 12.30 7.00
C GLN A 77 -6.39 11.05 6.48
N VAL A 78 -7.58 11.21 5.90
CA VAL A 78 -8.43 10.11 5.43
C VAL A 78 -7.83 9.39 4.21
N ASP A 79 -6.97 10.07 3.43
CA ASP A 79 -6.37 9.52 2.21
C ASP A 79 -4.92 9.02 2.40
N LEU A 80 -4.37 9.16 3.61
CA LEU A 80 -3.06 8.61 3.93
C LEU A 80 -3.24 7.21 4.55
N PRO A 81 -2.50 6.20 4.08
CA PRO A 81 -2.43 4.94 4.81
C PRO A 81 -1.82 5.27 6.18
N PRO A 82 -2.38 4.77 7.29
CA PRO A 82 -1.85 5.09 8.59
C PRO A 82 -0.38 4.70 8.62
N VAL A 83 0.52 5.66 8.88
CA VAL A 83 1.92 5.36 9.19
C VAL A 83 1.89 4.66 10.53
N ILE A 84 1.90 3.32 10.49
CA ILE A 84 1.69 2.50 11.69
C ILE A 84 2.95 2.53 12.56
N SER A 85 4.09 2.84 11.96
CA SER A 85 5.36 2.62 12.62
C SER A 85 5.90 3.87 13.27
N SER A 86 6.20 3.75 14.57
CA SER A 86 7.11 4.62 15.31
C SER A 86 8.56 4.46 14.83
N VAL A 87 8.77 4.00 13.59
CA VAL A 87 10.09 3.72 13.03
C VAL A 87 10.78 5.05 12.82
N ASP A 88 11.90 5.22 13.51
CA ASP A 88 12.79 6.34 13.30
C ASP A 88 13.23 6.38 11.82
N ILE A 89 12.92 7.50 11.17
CA ILE A 89 13.27 7.75 9.76
C ILE A 89 14.78 7.61 9.55
N GLY A 90 15.60 8.00 10.53
CA GLY A 90 17.05 7.81 10.45
C GLY A 90 17.45 6.33 10.31
N THR A 91 16.75 5.46 11.04
CA THR A 91 16.95 4.00 11.01
C THR A 91 16.44 3.38 9.71
N LEU A 92 15.28 3.83 9.21
CA LEU A 92 14.74 3.42 7.92
C LEU A 92 15.73 3.71 6.77
N PHE A 93 16.26 4.93 6.69
CA PHE A 93 17.20 5.35 5.64
C PHE A 93 18.59 4.69 5.76
N ARG A 94 18.94 4.15 6.93
CA ARG A 94 20.13 3.33 7.12
C ARG A 94 20.02 1.95 6.47
N GLN A 95 18.81 1.40 6.40
CA GLN A 95 18.54 0.11 5.74
C GLN A 95 18.52 0.22 4.21
N ILE A 96 18.41 1.43 3.66
CA ILE A 96 18.37 1.66 2.22
C ILE A 96 19.79 1.57 1.64
N ASP A 97 19.99 0.53 0.83
CA ASP A 97 21.23 0.24 0.10
C ASP A 97 21.03 0.35 -1.42
N ARG A 98 22.12 0.50 -2.18
CA ARG A 98 22.14 0.79 -3.62
C ARG A 98 21.50 -0.30 -4.49
N ASN A 99 21.35 -1.52 -3.96
CA ASN A 99 20.85 -2.69 -4.69
C ASN A 99 19.78 -3.45 -3.89
N MET A 100 18.81 -2.76 -3.31
CA MET A 100 17.67 -3.44 -2.70
C MET A 100 16.94 -4.29 -3.75
N SER A 101 16.58 -5.50 -3.38
CA SER A 101 15.67 -6.38 -4.11
C SER A 101 14.23 -5.87 -4.04
N ASP A 102 13.37 -6.38 -4.93
CA ASP A 102 11.95 -6.00 -4.93
C ASP A 102 11.27 -6.38 -3.62
N LYS A 103 11.66 -7.52 -3.02
CA LYS A 103 11.15 -7.94 -1.70
C LYS A 103 11.56 -6.98 -0.59
N GLU A 104 12.80 -6.49 -0.61
CA GLU A 104 13.27 -5.50 0.37
C GLU A 104 12.51 -4.18 0.22
N ILE A 105 12.28 -3.71 -1.00
CA ILE A 105 11.46 -2.53 -1.28
C ILE A 105 10.03 -2.73 -0.74
N LEU A 106 9.38 -3.85 -1.04
CA LEU A 106 8.03 -4.13 -0.55
C LEU A 106 7.98 -4.24 0.97
N SER A 107 9.00 -4.86 1.59
CA SER A 107 9.11 -4.96 3.05
C SER A 107 9.30 -3.59 3.72
N LEU A 108 10.01 -2.67 3.05
CA LEU A 108 10.19 -1.29 3.50
C LEU A 108 8.83 -0.58 3.57
N PHE A 109 8.03 -0.67 2.49
CA PHE A 109 6.68 -0.10 2.47
C PHE A 109 5.78 -0.75 3.53
N ALA A 110 5.83 -2.08 3.68
CA ALA A 110 5.09 -2.77 4.74
C ALA A 110 5.56 -2.38 6.16
N SER A 111 6.83 -2.01 6.34
CA SER A 111 7.32 -1.49 7.63
C SER A 111 6.84 -0.07 7.92
N ILE A 112 6.55 0.74 6.90
CA ILE A 112 6.04 2.12 7.07
C ILE A 112 4.52 2.10 7.28
N HIS A 113 3.82 1.33 6.45
CA HIS A 113 2.35 1.35 6.36
C HIS A 113 1.69 0.10 6.93
N GLY A 114 2.43 -0.91 7.39
CA GLY A 114 1.87 -2.23 7.70
C GLY A 114 1.58 -3.09 6.47
N ASN A 115 1.24 -4.35 6.70
CA ASN A 115 1.04 -5.35 5.63
C ASN A 115 -0.13 -5.04 4.69
N HIS A 116 -1.05 -4.16 5.07
CA HIS A 116 -2.22 -3.82 4.23
C HIS A 116 -1.85 -2.98 3.00
N ILE A 117 -0.64 -2.41 2.96
CA ILE A 117 -0.13 -1.74 1.75
C ILE A 117 0.26 -2.74 0.67
N LEU A 118 0.44 -4.03 1.01
CA LEU A 118 0.76 -5.06 0.03
C LEU A 118 -0.52 -5.51 -0.65
N SER A 119 -0.53 -5.55 -1.99
CA SER A 119 -1.68 -6.07 -2.75
C SER A 119 -1.88 -7.57 -2.57
N ASP A 120 -0.77 -8.28 -2.32
CA ASP A 120 -0.74 -9.69 -1.95
C ASP A 120 -0.06 -9.83 -0.58
N PRO A 121 -0.82 -9.72 0.52
CA PRO A 121 -0.25 -9.79 1.85
C PRO A 121 0.21 -11.23 2.18
N PRO A 122 1.24 -11.39 3.02
CA PRO A 122 1.76 -12.71 3.38
C PRO A 122 0.67 -13.62 3.94
N SER A 123 0.79 -14.92 3.68
CA SER A 123 -0.24 -15.98 3.75
C SER A 123 -1.00 -16.16 5.08
N ASN A 124 -0.76 -15.38 6.13
CA ASN A 124 -1.46 -15.52 7.40
C ASN A 124 -2.91 -14.97 7.41
N ILE A 125 -3.43 -14.47 6.28
CA ILE A 125 -4.78 -13.87 6.18
C ILE A 125 -5.84 -14.87 5.66
N TYR A 126 -5.70 -16.16 5.95
CA TYR A 126 -6.74 -17.18 5.69
C TYR A 126 -8.09 -16.87 6.36
N GLY A 127 -8.12 -15.95 7.33
CA GLY A 127 -9.34 -15.56 8.05
C GLY A 127 -10.42 -14.90 7.19
N VAL A 128 -10.06 -14.21 6.10
CA VAL A 128 -11.04 -13.46 5.28
C VAL A 128 -11.97 -14.40 4.50
N TRP A 129 -11.45 -15.52 4.01
CA TRP A 129 -12.25 -16.54 3.31
C TRP A 129 -13.15 -17.35 4.25
N LEU A 130 -12.88 -17.33 5.56
CA LEU A 130 -13.75 -17.94 6.57
C LEU A 130 -14.96 -17.07 6.94
N ILE A 131 -14.92 -15.76 6.70
CA ILE A 131 -15.99 -14.83 7.09
C ILE A 131 -17.33 -15.22 6.42
N PRO A 132 -17.43 -15.52 5.11
CA PRO A 132 -18.67 -15.98 4.51
C PRO A 132 -19.24 -17.24 5.16
N LEU A 133 -18.36 -18.19 5.52
CA LEU A 133 -18.75 -19.44 6.17
C LEU A 133 -19.30 -19.19 7.59
N ILE A 134 -18.64 -18.34 8.37
CA ILE A 134 -19.06 -17.96 9.72
C ILE A 134 -20.41 -17.24 9.66
N CYS A 135 -20.58 -16.28 8.75
CA CYS A 135 -21.85 -15.58 8.54
C CYS A 135 -22.99 -16.54 8.16
N PHE A 136 -22.71 -17.53 7.32
CA PHE A 136 -23.68 -18.56 6.95
C PHE A 136 -24.14 -19.38 8.17
N PHE A 137 -23.21 -19.86 8.99
CA PHE A 137 -23.55 -20.65 10.18
C PHE A 137 -24.29 -19.82 11.24
N ILE A 138 -23.88 -18.57 11.48
CA ILE A 138 -24.59 -17.67 12.40
C ILE A 138 -26.02 -17.41 11.89
N GLY A 139 -26.18 -17.08 10.61
CA GLY A 139 -27.49 -16.86 10.00
C GLY A 139 -28.39 -18.09 10.08
N PHE A 140 -27.85 -19.26 9.73
CA PHE A 140 -28.55 -20.53 9.84
C PHE A 140 -29.01 -20.82 11.27
N PHE A 141 -28.13 -20.63 12.26
CA PHE A 141 -28.44 -20.88 13.66
C PHE A 141 -29.54 -19.96 14.20
N ILE A 142 -29.55 -18.69 13.78
CA ILE A 142 -30.60 -17.72 14.10
C ILE A 142 -31.94 -18.19 13.52
N ILE A 143 -31.98 -18.60 12.24
CA ILE A 143 -33.20 -19.05 11.57
C ILE A 143 -33.77 -20.29 12.27
N VAL A 144 -32.94 -21.30 12.55
CA VAL A 144 -33.37 -22.52 13.26
C VAL A 144 -33.91 -22.18 14.65
N SER A 145 -33.21 -21.32 15.40
CA SER A 145 -33.65 -20.90 16.74
C SER A 145 -35.00 -20.18 16.73
N LEU A 146 -35.27 -19.36 15.70
CA LEU A 146 -36.55 -18.66 15.54
C LEU A 146 -37.68 -19.62 15.17
N ILE A 147 -37.42 -20.59 14.30
CA ILE A 147 -38.41 -21.63 13.93
C ILE A 147 -38.75 -22.49 15.14
N SER A 148 -37.75 -23.00 15.86
CA SER A 148 -37.97 -23.84 17.06
C SER A 148 -38.74 -23.13 18.17
N LYS A 149 -38.53 -21.82 18.36
CA LYS A 149 -39.33 -21.01 19.31
C LYS A 149 -40.78 -20.83 18.87
N LYS A 150 -41.04 -20.81 17.56
CA LYS A 150 -42.39 -20.66 17.01
C LYS A 150 -43.19 -21.96 17.12
N THR A 151 -42.56 -23.13 17.02
CA THR A 151 -43.22 -24.44 17.14
C THR A 151 -43.46 -24.89 18.58
N ALA A 152 -42.78 -24.30 19.57
CA ALA A 152 -42.92 -24.61 20.98
C ALA A 152 -44.01 -23.80 21.71
N LYS A 153 -44.80 -22.99 20.98
CA LYS A 153 -45.87 -22.13 21.48
C LYS A 153 -47.17 -22.49 20.78
#